data_AF-A0A9Y1GPV8-F1
#
_entry.id   AF-A0A9Y1GPV8-F1
#
_cell.length_a   1.000
_cell.length_b   1.000
_cell.length_c   1.000
_cell.angle_alpha   90.00
_cell.angle_beta   90.00
_cell.angle_gamma   90.00
#
_symmetry.space_group_name_H-M   'P 1'
#
loop_
_entity.id
_entity.type
_entity.pdbx_description
1 polymer ?
#
loop_
_entity_poly.entity_id
_entity_poly.type
_entity_poly.pdbx_seq_one_letter_code
_entity_poly.pdbx_strand_id
1 'polypeptide(L)' 'MVNPKQLEEDIKNMNYDQINKMIDNSTNQVDTNFWITIRDRALQLRQRQIINRKDFIR' A
#
# COMPACT_ATOMS: atom_id res chain seq x y z
N MET A 1 1.01 -17.33 -11.92
CA MET A 1 1.30 -16.99 -10.50
C MET A 1 1.86 -15.59 -10.46
N VAL A 2 1.30 -14.69 -9.64
CA VAL A 2 1.83 -13.33 -9.50
C VAL A 2 3.14 -13.41 -8.71
N ASN A 3 4.21 -12.79 -9.21
CA ASN A 3 5.47 -12.72 -8.50
C ASN A 3 5.30 -11.77 -7.29
N PRO A 4 5.63 -12.20 -6.06
CA PRO A 4 5.54 -11.34 -4.87
C PRO A 4 6.23 -9.99 -5.03
N LYS A 5 7.36 -9.92 -5.76
CA LYS A 5 8.07 -8.66 -6.02
C LYS A 5 7.32 -7.70 -6.94
N GLN A 6 6.60 -8.25 -7.93
CA GLN A 6 5.78 -7.43 -8.83
C GLN A 6 4.60 -6.83 -8.06
N LEU A 7 3.94 -7.64 -7.23
CA LEU A 7 2.85 -7.17 -6.38
C LEU A 7 3.29 -6.04 -5.44
N GLU A 8 4.47 -6.12 -4.85
CA GLU A 8 4.98 -5.05 -3.98
C GLU A 8 5.23 -3.74 -4.72
N GLU A 9 5.80 -3.79 -5.93
CA GLU A 9 5.98 -2.59 -6.74
C GLU A 9 4.64 -2.03 -7.22
N ASP A 10 3.68 -2.88 -7.58
CA ASP A 10 2.33 -2.45 -7.96
C ASP A 10 1.66 -1.71 -6.79
N ILE A 11 1.67 -2.29 -5.57
CA ILE A 11 1.11 -1.68 -4.36
C ILE A 11 1.78 -0.35 -4.03
N LYS A 12 3.11 -0.27 -4.14
CA LYS A 12 3.87 0.95 -3.86
C LYS A 12 3.50 2.09 -4.81
N ASN A 13 3.27 1.77 -6.08
CA ASN A 13 2.96 2.72 -7.14
C ASN A 13 1.45 3.04 -7.25
N MET A 14 0.59 2.40 -6.45
CA MET A 14 -0.83 2.75 -6.40
C MET A 14 -1.05 4.17 -5.90
N ASN A 15 -2.03 4.83 -6.52
CA ASN A 15 -2.48 6.15 -6.10
C ASN A 15 -3.30 6.05 -4.81
N TYR A 16 -2.88 6.79 -3.78
CA TYR A 16 -3.52 6.80 -2.47
C TYR A 16 -4.98 7.29 -2.54
N ASP A 17 -5.28 8.26 -3.41
CA ASP A 17 -6.62 8.80 -3.58
C ASP A 17 -7.56 7.77 -4.22
N GLN A 18 -7.02 6.92 -5.11
CA GLN A 18 -7.79 5.82 -5.69
C GLN A 18 -8.10 4.77 -4.63
N ILE A 19 -7.13 4.41 -3.79
CA ILE A 19 -7.36 3.45 -2.70
C ILE A 19 -8.43 3.98 -1.73
N ASN A 20 -8.36 5.25 -1.34
CA ASN A 20 -9.37 5.86 -0.47
C ASN A 20 -10.76 5.84 -1.12
N LYS A 21 -10.86 6.17 -2.41
CA LYS A 21 -12.13 6.03 -3.15
C LYS A 21 -12.66 4.59 -3.17
N MET A 22 -11.79 3.60 -3.28
CA MET A 22 -12.21 2.20 -3.25
C MET A 22 -12.70 1.78 -1.86
N ILE A 23 -12.08 2.29 -0.79
CA ILE A 23 -12.55 2.09 0.59
C ILE A 23 -13.94 2.72 0.76
N ASP A 24 -14.10 3.99 0.36
CA ASP A 24 -15.35 4.74 0.54
C ASP A 24 -16.51 4.15 -0.28
N ASN A 25 -16.23 3.59 -1.46
CA ASN A 25 -17.22 2.98 -2.34
C ASN A 25 -17.45 1.48 -2.06
N SER A 26 -16.72 0.87 -1.12
CA SER A 26 -16.88 -0.55 -0.80
C SER A 26 -18.21 -0.80 -0.10
N THR A 27 -19.00 -1.74 -0.60
CA THR A 27 -20.34 -2.05 -0.06
C THR A 27 -20.34 -3.17 0.97
N ASN A 28 -19.21 -3.88 1.12
CA ASN A 28 -19.06 -4.96 2.08
C ASN A 28 -17.74 -4.85 2.87
N GLN A 29 -17.71 -5.50 4.02
CA GLN A 29 -16.59 -5.45 4.94
C GLN A 29 -15.32 -6.10 4.37
N VAL A 30 -15.46 -7.12 3.52
CA VAL A 30 -14.32 -7.86 2.96
C VAL A 30 -13.54 -6.96 2.01
N ASP A 31 -14.22 -6.27 1.10
CA ASP A 31 -13.62 -5.34 0.15
C ASP A 31 -13.00 -4.15 0.88
N THR A 32 -13.71 -3.62 1.88
CA THR A 32 -13.20 -2.54 2.73
C THR A 32 -11.88 -2.95 3.39
N ASN A 33 -11.84 -4.13 4.02
CA ASN A 33 -10.65 -4.65 4.68
C ASN A 33 -9.51 -4.92 3.69
N PHE A 34 -9.83 -5.41 2.49
CA PHE A 34 -8.86 -5.61 1.43
C PHE A 34 -8.17 -4.29 1.06
N TRP A 35 -8.94 -3.24 0.75
CA TRP A 35 -8.38 -1.95 0.36
C TRP A 35 -7.61 -1.26 1.49
N ILE A 36 -8.07 -1.38 2.74
CA ILE A 36 -7.32 -0.93 3.92
C ILE A 36 -5.97 -1.65 4.01
N THR A 37 -5.95 -2.98 3.83
CA THR A 37 -4.71 -3.77 3.87
C THR A 37 -3.71 -3.33 2.81
N ILE A 38 -4.19 -3.06 1.59
CA ILE A 38 -3.35 -2.52 0.49
C ILE A 38 -2.78 -1.15 0.86
N ARG A 39 -3.60 -0.25 1.42
CA ARG A 39 -3.19 1.09 1.86
C ARG A 39 -2.08 1.03 2.90
N ASP A 40 -2.26 0.18 3.92
CA ASP A 40 -1.33 0.02 5.02
C ASP A 40 -0.01 -0.60 4.52
N ARG A 41 -0.09 -1.57 3.61
CA ARG A 41 1.10 -2.16 2.99
C ARG A 41 1.88 -1.14 2.17
N ALA A 42 1.21 -0.29 1.39
CA ALA A 42 1.85 0.78 0.64
C ALA A 42 2.61 1.76 1.56
N LEU A 43 2.02 2.10 2.72
CA LEU A 43 2.67 2.95 3.73
C LEU A 43 3.95 2.29 4.27
N GLN A 44 3.88 1.01 4.65
CA GLN A 44 5.04 0.26 5.14
C GLN A 44 6.17 0.20 4.11
N LEU A 45 5.86 0.01 2.83
CA LEU A 45 6.86 -0.03 1.75
C LEU A 45 7.56 1.33 1.58
N ARG A 46 6.82 2.44 1.67
CA ARG A 46 7.38 3.81 1.64
C ARG A 46 8.25 4.09 2.86
N GLN A 47 7.80 3.71 4.06
CA GLN A 47 8.58 3.85 5.30
C GLN A 47 9.89 3.07 5.23
N ARG A 48 9.86 1.82 4.74
CA ARG A 48 11.06 1.02 4.50
C ARG A 48 12.05 1.70 3.58
N GLN A 49 11.59 2.36 2.52
CA GLN A 49 12.47 3.11 1.61
C GLN A 49 13.12 4.30 2.30
N ILE A 50 12.38 5.05 3.13
CA ILE A 50 12.91 6.18 3.89
C ILE A 50 13.97 5.69 4.90
N ILE A 51 13.66 4.65 5.68
CA ILE A 51 14.58 4.05 6.66
C ILE A 51 15.86 3.54 5.97
N ASN A 52 15.71 2.83 4.85
CA ASN A 52 16.84 2.27 4.10
C ASN A 52 17.67 3.33 3.35
N ARG A 53 17.17 4.56 3.18
CA ARG A 53 17.87 5.66 2.48
C ARG A 53 18.89 6.42 3.36
N LYS A 54 19.18 5.97 4.58
CA LYS A 54 20.28 6.48 5.44
C LYS A 54 20.15 7.92 6.01
N ASP A 55 19.01 8.59 5.87
CA ASP A 55 18.83 9.94 6.44
C ASP A 55 18.12 9.96 7.82
N PHE A 56 17.62 8.83 8.31
CA PHE A 56 16.87 8.78 9.58
C PHE A 56 17.70 8.39 10.81
N ILE A 57 18.95 7.94 10.62
CA ILE A 57 19.87 7.60 11.71
C ILE A 57 21.11 8.48 11.57
N ARG A 58 20.99 9.74 11.96
CA ARG A 58 22.09 10.60 12.39
C ARG A 58 21.62 11.46 13.56
#